data_AF-A0A7C9A9N8-F1
#
_entry.id   AF-A0A7C9A9N8-F1
#
_cell.length_a   1.000
_cell.length_b   1.000
_cell.length_c   1.000
_cell.angle_alpha   90.00
_cell.angle_beta   90.00
_cell.angle_gamma   90.00
#
_symmetry.space_group_name_H-M   'P 1'
#
loop_
_entity.id
_entity.type
_entity.pdbx_description
1 polymer ?
#
loop_
_entity_poly.entity_id
_entity_poly.type
_entity_poly.pdbx_seq_one_letter_code
_entity_poly.pdbx_strand_id
1 'polypeptide(L)'
;MQVLSESYPDSGVYAMRHLEMYMGDVDKWNPGFKKFNEGLLKKLRVKYCYSMISSEENVIRLQIMDKVKAYYDSMRKEEQHTKQPQRRQSERLKDKAVE
;
A
#
# COMPACT_ATOMS: atom_id res chain seq x y z
N MET A 1 -6.07 35.63 -15.20
CA MET A 1 -4.90 34.74 -15.08
C MET A 1 -5.41 33.45 -14.40
N GLN A 2 -5.66 32.39 -15.17
CA GLN A 2 -5.98 31.09 -14.59
C GLN A 2 -4.66 30.40 -14.26
N VAL A 3 -4.32 30.29 -12.97
CA VAL A 3 -3.24 29.42 -12.51
C VAL A 3 -3.82 28.02 -12.52
N LEU A 4 -3.63 27.29 -13.61
CA LEU A 4 -3.74 25.85 -13.59
C LEU A 4 -2.57 25.37 -12.73
N SER A 5 -2.84 25.05 -11.47
CA SER A 5 -1.88 24.34 -10.64
C SER A 5 -1.67 22.98 -11.29
N GLU A 6 -0.64 22.86 -12.13
CA GLU A 6 -0.08 21.57 -12.52
C GLU A 6 0.48 20.94 -11.25
N SER A 7 -0.40 20.30 -10.47
CA SER A 7 -0.01 19.54 -9.30
C SER A 7 0.80 18.36 -9.81
N TYR A 8 2.12 18.49 -9.80
CA TYR A 8 3.01 17.37 -10.10
C TYR A 8 2.79 16.30 -9.01
N PRO A 9 2.16 15.16 -9.34
CA PRO A 9 1.60 14.23 -8.34
C PRO A 9 2.66 13.62 -7.42
N ASP A 10 3.94 13.77 -7.77
CA ASP A 10 5.08 13.25 -7.02
C ASP A 10 5.95 14.33 -6.35
N SER A 11 5.59 15.61 -6.43
CA SER A 11 6.39 16.71 -5.86
C SER A 11 6.80 16.46 -4.38
N GLY A 12 5.87 15.96 -3.56
CA GLY A 12 6.16 15.55 -2.18
C GLY A 12 7.13 14.36 -2.08
N VAL A 13 7.04 13.38 -2.98
CA VAL A 13 7.96 12.23 -3.04
C VAL A 13 9.37 12.69 -3.40
N TYR A 14 9.50 13.62 -4.35
CA TYR A 14 10.78 14.24 -4.67
C TYR A 14 11.35 14.96 -3.46
N ALA A 15 10.57 15.81 -2.80
CA ALA A 15 11.02 16.57 -1.63
C ALA A 15 11.51 15.64 -0.50
N MET A 16 10.71 14.63 -0.13
CA MET A 16 11.07 13.66 0.92
C MET A 16 12.35 12.90 0.58
N ARG A 17 12.54 12.50 -0.68
CA ARG A 17 13.75 11.80 -1.12
C ARG A 17 14.99 12.68 -1.11
N HIS A 18 14.83 13.96 -1.46
CA HIS A 18 15.92 14.93 -1.38
C HIS A 18 16.35 15.16 0.07
N LEU A 19 15.38 15.31 0.99
CA LEU A 19 15.66 15.43 2.43
C LEU A 19 16.29 14.17 3.02
N GLU A 20 15.83 12.97 2.62
CA GLU A 20 16.41 11.69 3.06
C GLU A 20 17.88 11.54 2.68
N MET A 21 18.28 12.09 1.54
CA MET A 21 19.66 12.00 1.02
C MET A 21 20.51 13.22 1.35
N TYR A 22 19.98 14.14 2.15
CA TYR A 22 20.71 15.33 2.55
C TYR A 22 21.74 14.96 3.64
N MET A 23 23.02 15.01 3.28
CA MET A 23 24.13 14.70 4.18
C MET A 23 24.91 15.94 4.64
N GLY A 24 24.32 17.14 4.49
CA GLY A 24 25.01 18.41 4.75
C GLY A 24 26.03 18.83 3.67
N ASP A 25 26.23 17.99 2.66
CA ASP A 25 27.20 18.16 1.57
C ASP A 25 26.49 17.97 0.22
N VAL A 26 26.47 19.03 -0.59
CA VAL A 26 25.79 19.06 -1.90
C VAL A 26 26.49 18.15 -2.91
N ASP A 27 27.80 17.96 -2.81
CA ASP A 27 28.55 17.13 -3.76
C ASP A 27 28.27 15.63 -3.60
N LYS A 28 27.82 15.24 -2.40
CA LYS A 28 27.37 13.87 -2.08
C LYS A 28 25.86 13.70 -2.25
N TRP A 29 25.14 14.77 -2.59
CA TRP A 29 23.69 14.76 -2.68
C TRP A 29 23.23 14.10 -3.99
N ASN A 30 22.88 12.81 -3.90
CA ASN A 30 22.39 12.05 -5.05
C ASN A 30 21.03 11.40 -4.74
N PRO A 31 19.92 12.08 -5.05
CA PRO A 31 18.57 11.55 -4.80
C PRO A 31 18.22 10.37 -5.72
N GLY A 32 19.00 10.12 -6.79
CA GLY A 32 18.82 9.01 -7.72
C GLY A 32 17.84 9.27 -8.86
N PHE A 33 17.41 10.52 -9.08
CA PHE A 33 16.38 10.90 -10.08
C PHE A 33 16.94 11.37 -11.43
N LYS A 34 18.07 10.85 -11.90
CA LYS A 34 18.71 11.31 -13.16
C LYS A 34 17.79 11.23 -14.39
N LYS A 35 16.77 10.36 -14.36
CA LYS A 35 15.68 10.28 -15.35
C LYS A 35 14.36 9.95 -14.63
N PHE A 36 13.23 10.31 -15.24
CA PHE A 36 11.91 9.88 -14.76
C PHE A 36 11.89 8.34 -14.67
N ASN A 37 11.51 7.82 -13.50
CA ASN A 37 11.43 6.39 -13.25
C ASN A 37 10.18 6.12 -12.42
N GLU A 38 9.10 5.74 -13.10
CA GLU A 38 7.80 5.48 -12.48
C GLU A 38 7.86 4.37 -11.43
N GLY A 39 8.65 3.31 -11.68
CA GLY A 39 8.82 2.21 -10.74
C GLY A 39 9.49 2.64 -9.44
N LEU A 40 10.49 3.53 -9.52
CA LEU A 40 11.12 4.14 -8.36
C LEU A 40 10.12 5.01 -7.60
N LEU A 41 9.40 5.89 -8.31
CA LEU A 41 8.39 6.77 -7.71
C LEU A 41 7.31 5.98 -6.99
N LYS A 42 6.79 4.90 -7.60
CA LYS A 42 5.80 4.01 -6.96
C LYS A 42 6.34 3.39 -5.67
N LYS A 43 7.59 2.92 -5.65
CA LYS A 43 8.21 2.37 -4.44
C LYS A 43 8.37 3.42 -3.34
N LEU A 44 8.81 4.63 -3.71
CA LEU A 44 8.96 5.73 -2.78
C LEU A 44 7.61 6.21 -2.21
N ARG A 45 6.56 6.30 -3.04
CA ARG A 45 5.18 6.57 -2.59
C ARG A 45 4.76 5.56 -1.53
N VAL A 46 4.90 4.27 -1.80
CA VAL A 46 4.52 3.22 -0.84
C VAL A 46 5.33 3.35 0.45
N LYS A 47 6.65 3.54 0.35
CA LYS A 47 7.54 3.73 1.51
C LYS A 47 7.09 4.91 2.37
N TYR A 48 6.95 6.09 1.77
CA TYR A 48 6.65 7.31 2.51
C TYR A 48 5.23 7.30 3.07
N CYS A 49 4.23 6.85 2.30
CA CYS A 49 2.87 6.70 2.81
C CYS A 49 2.80 5.69 3.96
N TYR A 50 3.47 4.55 3.84
CA TYR A 50 3.52 3.56 4.91
C TYR A 50 4.16 4.15 6.17
N SER A 51 5.29 4.84 6.05
CA SER A 51 5.95 5.51 7.19
C SER A 51 5.03 6.54 7.85
N MET A 52 4.36 7.39 7.08
CA MET A 52 3.44 8.40 7.64
C MET A 52 2.23 7.75 8.33
N ILE A 53 1.63 6.74 7.71
CA ILE A 53 0.44 6.07 8.25
C ILE A 53 0.78 5.29 9.52
N SER A 54 1.93 4.62 9.57
CA SER A 54 2.34 3.76 10.68
C SER A 54 3.13 4.47 11.79
N SER A 55 3.55 5.73 11.58
CA SER A 55 4.29 6.52 12.57
C SER A 55 3.49 6.74 13.86
N GLU A 56 4.18 6.71 15.01
CA GLU A 56 3.58 7.03 16.32
C GLU A 56 3.07 8.47 16.41
N GLU A 57 3.67 9.37 15.62
CA GLU A 57 3.25 10.78 15.49
C GLU A 57 1.90 10.93 14.79
N ASN A 58 1.44 9.89 14.09
CA ASN A 58 0.14 9.90 13.47
C ASN A 58 -0.96 9.66 14.52
N VAL A 59 -1.62 10.74 14.93
CA VAL A 59 -2.69 10.74 15.94
C VAL A 59 -3.88 9.84 15.59
N ILE A 60 -4.10 9.54 14.31
CA ILE A 60 -5.15 8.63 13.84
C ILE A 60 -4.64 7.21 13.53
N ARG A 61 -3.38 6.88 13.83
CA ARG A 61 -2.76 5.58 13.52
C ARG A 61 -3.60 4.40 14.00
N LEU A 62 -4.09 4.43 15.24
CA LEU A 62 -4.88 3.33 15.80
C LEU A 62 -6.17 3.09 15.00
N GLN A 63 -6.88 4.16 14.64
CA GLN A 63 -8.09 4.07 13.82
C GLN A 63 -7.81 3.48 12.43
N ILE A 64 -6.66 3.82 11.83
CA ILE A 64 -6.26 3.25 10.55
C ILE A 64 -5.97 1.75 10.70
N MET A 65 -5.25 1.35 11.75
CA MET A 65 -4.93 -0.07 11.99
C MET A 65 -6.19 -0.90 12.25
N ASP A 66 -7.17 -0.36 12.96
CA ASP A 66 -8.47 -1.01 13.17
C ASP A 66 -9.23 -1.22 11.85
N LYS A 67 -9.24 -0.20 10.98
CA LYS A 67 -9.85 -0.32 9.63
C LYS A 67 -9.13 -1.35 8.77
N VAL A 68 -7.81 -1.39 8.82
CA VAL A 68 -7.00 -2.37 8.09
C VAL A 68 -7.31 -3.78 8.59
N LYS A 69 -7.38 -3.98 9.90
CA LYS A 69 -7.77 -5.27 10.49
C LYS A 69 -9.16 -5.71 10.04
N ALA A 70 -10.15 -4.82 10.12
CA ALA A 70 -11.51 -5.10 9.69
C ALA A 70 -11.59 -5.50 8.20
N TYR A 71 -10.82 -4.85 7.34
CA TYR A 71 -10.72 -5.19 5.92
C TYR A 71 -10.15 -6.60 5.70
N TYR A 72 -9.06 -6.97 6.37
CA TYR A 72 -8.50 -8.32 6.23
C TYR A 72 -9.43 -9.39 6.80
N ASP A 73 -10.15 -9.09 7.88
CA ASP A 73 -11.13 -10.00 8.47
C ASP A 73 -12.32 -10.21 7.53
N SER A 74 -12.78 -9.19 6.79
CA SER A 74 -13.85 -9.35 5.80
C SER A 74 -13.42 -10.20 4.61
N MET A 75 -12.23 -9.96 4.07
CA MET A 75 -11.64 -10.75 2.99
C MET A 75 -11.52 -12.24 3.37
N ARG A 76 -11.07 -12.53 4.60
CA ARG A 76 -10.99 -13.91 5.10
C ARG A 76 -12.35 -14.61 5.21
N LYS A 77 -13.39 -13.89 5.62
CA LYS A 77 -14.76 -14.43 5.71
C LYS A 77 -15.32 -14.75 4.33
N GLU A 78 -15.08 -13.90 3.33
CA GLU A 78 -15.50 -14.14 1.94
C GLU A 78 -14.84 -15.39 1.35
N GLU A 79 -13.53 -15.59 1.58
CA GLU A 79 -12.83 -16.80 1.16
C GLU A 79 -13.37 -18.09 1.82
N GLN A 80 -13.74 -18.02 3.11
CA GLN A 80 -14.30 -19.17 3.82
C GLN A 80 -15.73 -19.48 3.35
N HIS A 81 -16.52 -18.45 3.07
CA HIS A 81 -17.87 -18.59 2.54
C HIS A 81 -17.89 -19.18 1.13
N THR A 82 -16.88 -18.95 0.30
CA THR A 82 -16.79 -19.56 -1.05
C THR A 82 -16.28 -21.01 -1.00
N LYS A 83 -15.40 -21.36 -0.05
CA LYS A 83 -14.83 -22.71 0.09
C LYS A 83 -15.77 -23.71 0.76
N GLN A 84 -16.65 -23.28 1.67
CA GLN A 84 -17.59 -24.18 2.36
C GLN A 84 -18.65 -24.84 1.43
N PRO A 85 -19.32 -24.13 0.51
CA PRO A 85 -20.25 -24.71 -0.44
C PRO A 85 -19.59 -25.73 -1.36
N GLN A 86 -18.37 -25.43 -1.84
CA GLN A 86 -17.61 -26.31 -2.73
C GLN A 86 -17.19 -27.62 -2.03
N ARG A 87 -16.75 -27.56 -0.77
CA ARG A 87 -16.46 -28.77 0.03
C ARG A 87 -17.70 -29.63 0.24
N ARG A 88 -18.81 -29.03 0.70
CA ARG A 88 -20.08 -29.76 0.92
C ARG A 88 -20.61 -30.40 -0.37
N GLN A 89 -20.46 -29.74 -1.51
CA GLN A 89 -20.88 -30.29 -2.79
C GLN A 89 -19.96 -31.43 -3.25
N SER A 90 -18.65 -31.34 -3.01
CA SER A 90 -17.70 -32.42 -3.31
C SER A 90 -17.89 -33.65 -2.40
N GLU A 91 -18.29 -33.46 -1.15
CA GLU A 91 -18.61 -34.55 -0.21
C GLU A 91 -19.90 -35.27 -0.65
N ARG A 92 -20.96 -34.51 -0.97
CA ARG A 92 -22.22 -35.09 -1.49
C ARG A 92 -22.06 -35.88 -2.79
N LEU A 93 -21.12 -35.49 -3.65
CA LEU A 93 -20.83 -36.22 -4.89
C LEU A 93 -20.06 -37.53 -4.63
N LYS A 94 -19.25 -37.58 -3.57
CA LYS A 94 -18.54 -38.81 -3.17
C LYS A 94 -19.48 -39.82 -2.53
N ASP A 95 -20.40 -39.38 -1.68
CA ASP A 95 -21.37 -40.26 -1.02
C ASP A 95 -22.31 -40.95 -2.02
N LYS A 96 -22.64 -40.27 -3.13
CA LYS A 96 -23.47 -40.83 -4.22
C LYS A 96 -22.73 -41.81 -5.15
N ALA A 97 -21.40 -41.90 -5.06
CA ALA A 97 -20.60 -42.77 -5.93
C ALA A 97 -20.25 -44.12 -5.27
N VAL A 98 -20.70 -44.34 -4.03
CA VAL A 98 -20.44 -45.56 -3.25
C VAL A 98 -21.69 -46.46 -3.15
N GLU A 99 -22.81 -46.03 -3.73
CA GLU A 99 -24.08 -46.77 -3.87
C GLU A 99 -24.22 -47.30 -5.32
#